data_AF-A0A353MJC8-F1
#
_entry.id   AF-A0A353MJC8-F1
#
_cell.length_a   1.000
_cell.length_b   1.000
_cell.length_c   1.000
_cell.angle_alpha   90.00
_cell.angle_beta   90.00
_cell.angle_gamma   90.00
#
_symmetry.space_group_name_H-M   'P 1'
#
loop_
_entity.id
_entity.type
_entity.pdbx_description
1 polymer ?
#
loop_
_entity_poly.entity_id
_entity_poly.type
_entity_poly.pdbx_seq_one_letter_code
_entity_poly.pdbx_strand_id
1 'polypeptide(L)' 'MKSLSIIGCGAVGKTLGRLLHQGGLFELRDILNRSLASGASAAAFIGAGRAVSNHAELRPADLYLIAASDDAIA' A
#
# COMPACT_ATOMS: atom_id res chain seq x y z
N MET A 1 -5.81 -9.51 13.17
CA MET A 1 -6.34 -8.84 11.97
C MET A 1 -5.48 -9.29 10.78
N LYS A 2 -6.05 -9.52 9.58
CA LYS A 2 -5.21 -9.84 8.42
C LYS A 2 -4.43 -8.61 7.99
N SER A 3 -3.21 -8.81 7.54
CA SER A 3 -2.33 -7.75 7.05
C SER A 3 -2.47 -7.53 5.55
N LEU A 4 -2.35 -6.26 5.14
CA LEU A 4 -2.43 -5.84 3.75
C LEU A 4 -1.22 -4.98 3.38
N SER A 5 -0.55 -5.33 2.28
CA SER A 5 0.43 -4.45 1.63
C SER A 5 -0.11 -3.95 0.29
N ILE A 6 0.22 -2.71 -0.08
CA ILE A 6 -0.23 -2.10 -1.35
C ILE A 6 0.98 -1.85 -2.24
N ILE A 7 0.92 -2.36 -3.48
CA ILE A 7 1.91 -2.11 -4.53
C ILE A 7 1.27 -1.20 -5.57
N GLY A 8 1.84 -0.01 -5.80
CA GLY A 8 1.26 1.01 -6.67
C GLY A 8 0.11 1.78 -6.01
N CYS A 9 0.38 2.44 -4.88
CA CYS A 9 -0.61 3.19 -4.12
C CYS A 9 -0.88 4.60 -4.70
N GLY A 10 -1.47 4.62 -5.91
CA GLY A 10 -1.98 5.83 -6.58
C GLY A 10 -3.33 6.29 -6.02
N ALA A 11 -4.19 6.88 -6.86
CA ALA A 11 -5.52 7.33 -6.42
C ALA A 11 -6.38 6.18 -5.88
N VAL A 12 -6.49 5.08 -6.64
CA VAL A 12 -7.27 3.90 -6.25
C VAL A 12 -6.70 3.24 -4.99
N GLY A 13 -5.39 2.97 -4.97
CA GLY A 13 -4.73 2.36 -3.81
C GLY A 13 -4.89 3.20 -2.53
N LYS A 14 -4.79 4.53 -2.61
CA LYS A 14 -5.01 5.43 -1.46
C LYS A 14 -6.44 5.36 -0.94
N THR A 15 -7.42 5.44 -1.84
CA THR A 15 -8.84 5.41 -1.46
C THR A 15 -9.21 4.07 -0.82
N LEU A 16 -8.85 2.95 -1.45
CA LEU A 16 -9.11 1.62 -0.90
C LEU A 16 -8.35 1.41 0.41
N GLY A 17 -7.08 1.77 0.48
CA GLY A 17 -6.29 1.68 1.71
C GLY A 17 -6.90 2.46 2.87
N ARG A 18 -7.41 3.67 2.62
CA ARG A 18 -8.10 4.49 3.64
C ARG A 18 -9.39 3.82 4.13
N LEU A 19 -10.23 3.35 3.22
CA LEU A 19 -11.50 2.69 3.57
C LEU A 19 -11.27 1.39 4.36
N LEU A 20 -10.32 0.57 3.93
CA LEU A 20 -9.99 -0.70 4.59
C LEU A 20 -9.40 -0.47 5.99
N HIS A 21 -8.54 0.55 6.14
CA HIS A 21 -7.98 0.93 7.42
C HIS A 21 -9.06 1.48 8.38
N GLN A 22 -9.91 2.40 7.91
CA GLN A 22 -11.01 2.97 8.71
C GLN A 22 -12.05 1.92 9.10
N GLY A 23 -12.31 0.94 8.23
CA GLY A 23 -13.21 -0.18 8.51
C GLY A 23 -12.64 -1.21 9.48
N GLY A 24 -11.36 -1.09 9.88
CA GLY A 24 -10.71 -2.06 10.77
C GLY A 24 -10.64 -3.48 10.20
N LEU A 25 -10.75 -3.63 8.87
CA LEU A 25 -10.77 -4.94 8.21
C LEU A 25 -9.35 -5.51 8.05
N PHE A 26 -8.37 -4.61 7.84
CA PHE A 26 -6.98 -4.97 7.62
C PHE A 26 -6.02 -4.08 8.38
N GLU A 27 -4.90 -4.67 8.79
CA GLU A 27 -3.73 -3.94 9.25
C GLU A 27 -2.90 -3.54 8.03
N LEU A 28 -2.86 -2.23 7.74
CA LEU A 28 -2.05 -1.74 6.62
C LEU A 28 -0.57 -1.82 6.98
N ARG A 29 0.17 -2.66 6.24
CA ARG A 29 1.52 -3.04 6.60
C ARG A 29 2.56 -2.22 5.83
N ASP A 30 2.76 -2.49 4.55
CA ASP A 30 3.73 -1.79 3.72
C ASP A 30 3.10 -1.22 2.44
N ILE A 31 3.63 -0.08 1.98
CA ILE A 31 3.25 0.58 0.73
C ILE A 31 4.49 0.72 -0.14
N LEU A 32 4.46 0.11 -1.33
CA LEU A 32 5.53 0.20 -2.31
C LEU A 32 5.05 0.98 -3.54
N ASN A 33 5.68 2.13 -3.79
CA ASN A 33 5.48 2.95 -4.99
C ASN A 33 6.79 3.08 -5.77
N ARG A 34 6.75 3.73 -6.94
CA ARG A 34 7.97 4.05 -7.73
C ARG A 34 8.96 4.95 -7.01
N SER A 35 8.52 5.69 -5.99
CA SER A 35 9.39 6.46 -5.12
C SER A 35 8.94 6.37 -3.67
N LEU A 36 9.90 6.38 -2.75
CA LEU A 36 9.64 6.35 -1.32
C LEU A 36 8.78 7.54 -0.88
N ALA A 37 9.04 8.73 -1.41
CA ALA A 37 8.26 9.94 -1.13
C ALA A 37 6.78 9.80 -1.50
N SER A 38 6.48 9.19 -2.65
CA SER A 38 5.11 8.90 -3.07
C SER A 38 4.43 7.90 -2.13
N GLY A 39 5.14 6.85 -1.73
CA GLY A 39 4.64 5.88 -0.75
C GLY A 39 4.37 6.53 0.62
N ALA A 40 5.26 7.41 1.08
CA ALA A 40 5.12 8.13 2.35
C ALA A 40 3.90 9.06 2.34
N SER A 41 3.69 9.78 1.24
CA SER A 41 2.48 10.60 1.05
C SER A 41 1.20 9.75 1.07
N ALA A 42 1.22 8.56 0.47
CA ALA A 42 0.10 7.64 0.52
C ALA A 42 -0.17 7.11 1.94
N ALA A 43 0.88 6.72 2.68
CA ALA A 43 0.75 6.31 4.07
C ALA A 43 0.15 7.43 4.94
N ALA A 44 0.63 8.67 4.76
CA ALA A 44 0.11 9.84 5.47
C ALA A 44 -1.37 10.10 5.16
N PHE A 45 -1.79 9.97 3.90
CA PHE A 45 -3.19 10.09 3.50
C PHE A 45 -4.07 9.00 4.12
N ILE A 46 -3.59 7.75 4.13
CA ILE A 46 -4.34 6.61 4.68
C ILE A 46 -4.41 6.71 6.21
N GLY A 47 -3.38 7.27 6.85
CA GLY A 47 -3.18 7.30 8.30
C GLY A 47 -2.53 6.02 8.85
N ALA A 48 -2.07 5.13 7.98
CA ALA A 48 -1.46 3.85 8.34
C ALA A 48 -0.53 3.33 7.24
N GLY A 49 0.25 2.30 7.56
CA GLY A 49 1.20 1.68 6.66
C GLY A 49 2.59 2.32 6.70
N ARG A 50 3.59 1.56 6.28
CA ARG A 50 4.99 1.98 6.16
C ARG A 50 5.37 2.05 4.68
N ALA A 51 5.84 3.20 4.23
CA ALA A 51 6.40 3.32 2.89
C ALA A 51 7.74 2.58 2.81
N VAL A 52 7.93 1.79 1.75
CA VAL A 52 9.17 1.05 1.48
C VAL A 52 9.73 1.43 0.11
N SER A 53 11.05 1.32 -0.04
CA SER A 53 11.73 1.79 -1.26
C SER A 53 11.80 0.74 -2.36
N ASN A 54 11.73 -0.55 -2.01
CA ASN A 54 11.87 -1.67 -2.93
C ASN A 54 11.17 -2.94 -2.40
N HIS A 55 11.12 -3.98 -3.24
CA HIS A 55 10.45 -5.24 -2.93
C HIS A 55 11.12 -6.02 -1.79
N ALA A 56 12.45 -5.92 -1.61
CA ALA A 56 13.16 -6.65 -0.56
C ALA A 56 12.82 -6.14 0.85
N GLU A 57 12.32 -4.90 0.95
CA GLU A 57 11.85 -4.32 2.22
C GLU A 57 10.39 -4.70 2.57
N LEU A 58 9.63 -5.29 1.64
CA LEU A 58 8.26 -5.71 1.89
C LEU A 58 8.24 -6.84 2.93
N ARG A 59 7.53 -6.61 4.03
CA ARG A 59 7.24 -7.65 5.01
C ARG A 59 6.15 -8.59 4.44
N PRO A 60 6.18 -9.90 4.75
CA PRO A 60 5.22 -10.88 4.19
C PRO A 60 3.77 -10.67 4.62
N ALA A 61 2.91 -10.09 3.78
CA ALA A 61 1.51 -9.81 4.12
C ALA A 61 0.56 -10.97 3.77
N ASP A 62 -0.57 -11.06 4.48
CA ASP A 62 -1.62 -12.04 4.16
C ASP A 62 -2.28 -11.73 2.81
N LEU A 63 -2.36 -10.45 2.46
CA LEU A 63 -2.90 -9.96 1.21
C LEU A 63 -1.99 -8.88 0.60
N TYR A 64 -1.95 -8.86 -0.73
CA TYR A 64 -1.32 -7.82 -1.52
C TYR A 64 -2.37 -7.20 -2.45
N LEU A 65 -2.56 -5.88 -2.35
CA LEU A 65 -3.33 -5.11 -3.32
C LEU A 65 -2.37 -4.53 -4.35
N ILE A 66 -2.47 -4.99 -5.59
CA ILE A 66 -1.75 -4.41 -6.72
C ILE A 66 -2.67 -3.37 -7.36
N ALA A 67 -2.32 -2.09 -7.18
CA ALA A 67 -3.03 -0.94 -7.73
C ALA A 67 -2.13 -0.08 -8.65
N ALA A 68 -1.03 -0.69 -9.11
CA ALA A 68 -0.18 -0.14 -10.16
C ALA A 68 -0.96 -0.03 -11.50
N SER A 69 -0.46 0.79 -12.42
CA SER A 69 -1.00 0.84 -13.78
C SER A 69 -0.81 -0.49 -14.49
N ASP A 70 -1.74 -0.86 -15.37
CA ASP A 70 -1.68 -2.11 -16.14
C ASP A 70 -0.37 -2.25 -16.93
N ASP A 71 0.17 -1.16 -17.49
CA ASP A 71 1.46 -1.15 -18.20
C ASP A 71 2.67 -1.55 -17.32
N ALA A 72 2.52 -1.54 -15.99
CA ALA A 72 3.54 -1.95 -15.04
C ALA A 72 3.42 -3.43 -14.63
N ILE A 73 2.44 -4.15 -15.19
CA ILE A 73 2.18 -5.57 -14.96
C ILE A 73 2.44 -6.29 -16.29
N ALA A 74 3.57 -7.00 -16.36
CA ALA A 74 4.02 -7.75 -17.54
C ALA A 74 4.07 -9.25 -17.26
#